data_AF-N0B5R2-F1
#
_entry.id   AF-N0B5R2-F1
#
_cell.length_a   1.000
_cell.length_b   1.000
_cell.length_c   1.000
_cell.angle_alpha   90.00
_cell.angle_beta   90.00
_cell.angle_gamma   90.00
#
_symmetry.space_group_name_H-M   'P 1'
#
loop_
_entity.id
_entity.type
_entity.pdbx_description
1 polymer ?
#
loop_
_entity_poly.entity_id
_entity_poly.type
_entity_poly.pdbx_seq_one_letter_code
_entity_poly.pdbx_strand_id
1 'polypeptide(L)'
;MTGLLPFDVVVIASDFEDEDVRGKRGHIIGEVTPTEVGVFVYDLERVWCLHPNDVRTTGGRDIEAQNYRGPVIRVNRHGEIVD
;
A
#
# COMPACT_ATOMS: atom_id res chain seq x y z
N MET A 1 -2.00 -16.27 -8.21
CA MET A 1 -2.35 -14.84 -8.33
C MET A 1 -1.05 -14.09 -8.48
N THR A 2 -0.82 -13.48 -9.64
CA THR A 2 0.43 -12.79 -9.97
C THR A 2 0.50 -11.43 -9.29
N GLY A 3 1.52 -11.24 -8.45
CA GLY A 3 2.46 -10.15 -8.67
C GLY A 3 2.05 -8.76 -8.21
N LEU A 4 1.50 -8.62 -7.00
CA LEU A 4 1.66 -7.35 -6.27
C LEU A 4 3.07 -7.36 -5.67
N LEU A 5 3.96 -6.55 -6.23
CA LEU A 5 5.31 -6.39 -5.73
C LEU A 5 5.43 -5.04 -5.01
N PRO A 6 6.37 -4.92 -4.04
CA PRO A 6 6.70 -3.62 -3.48
C PRO A 6 6.94 -2.60 -4.60
N PHE A 7 6.45 -1.38 -4.41
CA PHE A 7 6.48 -0.24 -5.34
C PHE A 7 5.55 -0.32 -6.54
N ASP A 8 4.75 -1.37 -6.70
CA ASP A 8 3.72 -1.35 -7.73
C ASP A 8 2.68 -0.29 -7.40
N VAL A 9 2.38 0.57 -8.37
CA VAL A 9 1.38 1.63 -8.22
C VAL A 9 0.00 1.03 -8.40
N VAL A 10 -0.86 1.23 -7.42
CA VAL A 10 -2.20 0.67 -7.34
C VAL A 10 -3.26 1.77 -7.17
N VAL A 11 -4.49 1.42 -7.55
CA VAL A 11 -5.71 2.17 -7.24
C VAL A 11 -6.54 1.31 -6.30
N ILE A 12 -7.06 1.93 -5.24
CA ILE A 12 -7.94 1.27 -4.27
C ILE A 12 -9.34 1.19 -4.86
N ALA A 13 -9.99 0.03 -4.72
CA ALA A 13 -11.23 -0.29 -5.41
C ALA A 13 -12.32 0.75 -5.13
N SER A 14 -13.12 1.06 -6.14
CA SER A 14 -14.16 2.09 -6.07
C SER A 14 -15.35 1.71 -5.18
N ASP A 15 -15.42 0.46 -4.76
CA ASP A 15 -16.41 -0.11 -3.85
C ASP A 15 -15.83 -0.41 -2.46
N PHE A 16 -14.57 -0.04 -2.20
CA PHE A 16 -13.93 -0.21 -0.89
C PHE A 16 -14.69 0.57 0.20
N GLU A 17 -14.90 -0.03 1.37
CA GLU A 17 -15.83 0.50 2.38
C GLU A 17 -15.49 1.91 2.90
N ASP A 18 -14.20 2.22 3.04
CA ASP A 18 -13.71 3.51 3.54
C ASP A 18 -13.66 4.55 2.42
N GLU A 19 -14.53 5.57 2.53
CA GLU A 19 -14.67 6.64 1.55
C GLU A 19 -13.45 7.57 1.47
N ASP A 20 -12.67 7.70 2.56
CA ASP A 20 -11.49 8.57 2.58
C ASP A 20 -10.36 8.02 1.71
N VAL A 21 -10.38 6.71 1.44
CA VAL A 21 -9.31 6.01 0.72
C VAL A 21 -9.76 5.37 -0.60
N ARG A 22 -11.06 5.11 -0.77
CA ARG A 22 -11.66 4.60 -1.99
C ARG A 22 -11.24 5.38 -3.23
N GLY A 23 -10.82 4.67 -4.28
CA GLY A 23 -10.40 5.27 -5.55
C GLY A 23 -9.07 6.02 -5.52
N LYS A 24 -8.42 6.13 -4.35
CA LYS A 24 -7.12 6.79 -4.23
C LYS A 24 -5.99 5.91 -4.77
N ARG A 25 -4.91 6.59 -5.12
CA ARG A 25 -3.68 5.97 -5.62
C ARG A 25 -2.66 5.83 -4.50
N GLY A 26 -1.87 4.77 -4.61
CA GLY A 26 -0.76 4.50 -3.72
C GLY A 26 0.24 3.54 -4.35
N HIS A 27 1.28 3.19 -3.59
CA HIS A 27 2.15 2.08 -3.94
C HIS A 27 2.16 1.01 -2.86
N ILE A 28 2.41 -0.23 -3.28
CA ILE A 28 2.56 -1.37 -2.37
C ILE A 28 3.85 -1.20 -1.57
N ILE A 29 3.80 -1.26 -0.24
CA ILE A 29 5.01 -1.31 0.59
C ILE A 29 5.50 -2.77 0.79
N GLY A 30 4.57 -3.72 0.74
CA GLY A 30 4.84 -5.16 0.85
C GLY A 30 3.66 -5.94 1.43
N GLU A 31 3.90 -7.23 1.67
CA GLU A 31 2.99 -8.10 2.42
C GLU A 31 3.05 -7.74 3.91
N VAL A 32 1.88 -7.53 4.53
CA VAL A 32 1.74 -7.26 5.96
C VAL A 32 1.30 -8.53 6.69
N THR A 33 0.33 -9.24 6.10
CA THR A 33 -0.11 -10.57 6.52
C THR A 33 -0.34 -11.44 5.28
N PRO A 34 -0.51 -12.77 5.40
CA PRO A 34 -0.80 -13.63 4.24
C PRO A 34 -2.06 -13.23 3.45
N THR A 35 -2.92 -12.38 4.01
CA THR A 35 -4.17 -11.91 3.39
C THR A 35 -4.18 -10.40 3.13
N GLU A 36 -3.14 -9.66 3.52
CA GLU A 36 -3.13 -8.20 3.43
C GLU A 36 -1.80 -7.67 2.91
N VAL A 37 -1.91 -6.64 2.07
CA VAL A 37 -0.79 -5.82 1.60
C VAL A 37 -0.88 -4.45 2.22
N GLY A 38 0.28 -3.87 2.51
CA GLY A 38 0.37 -2.47 2.89
C GLY A 38 0.38 -1.61 1.64
N VAL A 39 -0.44 -0.56 1.61
CA VAL A 39 -0.46 0.46 0.56
C VAL A 39 -0.21 1.81 1.19
N PHE A 40 0.86 2.50 0.76
CA PHE A 40 1.06 3.91 1.07
C PHE A 40 0.22 4.76 0.12
N VAL A 41 -0.77 5.48 0.65
CA VAL A 41 -1.71 6.30 -0.11
C VAL A 41 -1.16 7.71 -0.21
N TYR A 42 -0.92 8.18 -1.44
CA TYR A 42 -0.19 9.43 -1.68
C TYR A 42 -0.90 10.65 -1.10
N ASP A 43 -2.19 10.82 -1.39
CA ASP A 43 -2.98 11.99 -0.96
C ASP A 43 -3.10 12.11 0.56
N LEU A 44 -2.96 11.00 1.28
CA LEU A 44 -3.12 10.92 2.73
C LEU A 44 -1.78 10.80 3.45
N GLU A 45 -0.69 10.61 2.71
CA GLU A 45 0.67 10.36 3.19
C GLU A 45 0.71 9.30 4.31
N ARG A 46 -0.11 8.25 4.19
CA ARG A 46 -0.29 7.24 5.23
C ARG A 46 -0.56 5.85 4.64
N VAL A 47 -0.29 4.81 5.44
CA VAL A 47 -0.43 3.41 5.06
C VAL A 47 -1.77 2.81 5.49
N TRP A 48 -2.39 2.05 4.59
CA TRP A 48 -3.53 1.16 4.85
C TRP A 48 -3.14 -0.30 4.61
N CYS A 49 -3.67 -1.19 5.44
CA CYS A 49 -3.63 -2.64 5.20
C CYS A 49 -4.89 -3.02 4.44
N LEU A 50 -4.72 -3.58 3.24
CA LEU A 50 -5.82 -3.87 2.32
C LEU A 50 -5.73 -5.31 1.85
N HIS A 51 -6.88 -5.94 1.58
CA HIS A 51 -6.86 -7.22 0.90
C HIS A 51 -6.36 -7.03 -0.55
N PRO A 52 -5.56 -7.96 -1.12
CA PRO A 52 -5.10 -7.86 -2.50
C PRO A 52 -6.22 -7.68 -3.55
N ASN A 53 -7.44 -8.12 -3.23
CA ASN A 53 -8.62 -7.96 -4.09
C ASN A 53 -9.23 -6.55 -4.06
N ASP A 54 -8.83 -5.71 -3.11
CA ASP A 54 -9.31 -4.33 -2.98
C ASP A 54 -8.40 -3.33 -3.70
N VAL A 55 -7.38 -3.82 -4.39
CA VAL A 55 -6.45 -2.99 -5.15
C VAL A 55 -6.35 -3.45 -6.60
N ARG A 56 -6.15 -2.50 -7.51
CA ARG A 56 -5.92 -2.76 -8.94
C ARG A 56 -4.58 -2.17 -9.33
N THR A 57 -3.72 -2.98 -9.93
CA THR A 57 -2.43 -2.49 -10.43
C THR A 57 -2.67 -1.56 -11.61
N THR A 58 -1.87 -0.49 -11.67
CA THR A 58 -1.88 0.43 -12.81
C THR A 58 -0.89 0.01 -13.90
N GLY A 59 -0.07 -1.01 -13.64
CA GLY A 59 1.10 -1.37 -14.45
C GLY A 59 2.31 -0.45 -14.25
N GLY A 60 2.15 0.65 -13.51
CA GLY A 60 3.24 1.56 -13.14
C GLY A 60 3.96 1.12 -11.87
N ARG A 61 5.18 1.64 -11.67
CA ARG A 61 5.96 1.49 -10.44
C ARG A 61 6.42 2.84 -9.93
N ASP A 62 6.48 2.96 -8.62
CA ASP A 62 6.97 4.16 -7.93
C ASP A 62 8.49 4.10 -7.81
N ILE A 63 9.16 4.61 -8.83
CA ILE A 63 10.64 4.61 -8.92
C ILE A 63 11.24 5.54 -7.87
N GLU A 64 10.54 6.62 -7.51
CA GLU A 64 11.02 7.55 -6.48
C GLU A 64 11.03 6.87 -5.11
N ALA A 65 9.91 6.26 -4.70
CA ALA A 65 9.84 5.47 -3.47
C ALA A 65 10.82 4.28 -3.48
N GLN A 66 11.07 3.68 -4.64
CA GLN A 66 12.06 2.60 -4.79
C GLN A 66 13.49 3.10 -4.54
N ASN A 67 13.85 4.27 -5.06
CA ASN A 67 15.19 4.85 -4.92
C ASN A 67 15.40 5.48 -3.53
N TYR A 68 14.36 6.06 -2.96
CA TYR A 68 14.34 6.66 -1.62
C TYR A 68 13.70 5.72 -0.60
N ARG A 69 14.16 4.46 -0.55
CA ARG A 69 13.81 3.58 0.58
C ARG A 69 14.35 4.23 1.85
N GLY A 70 13.45 4.87 2.61
CA GLY A 70 13.70 5.19 4.01
C GLY A 70 14.13 3.93 4.78
N PRO A 71 14.69 4.08 5.98
CA PRO A 71 15.04 2.94 6.82
C PRO A 71 13.82 2.03 6.99
N VAL A 72 14.04 0.71 7.05
CA VAL A 72 12.97 -0.25 7.32
C VAL A 72 12.35 0.09 8.68
N ILE A 73 11.09 0.54 8.67
CA ILE A 73 10.37 0.90 9.89
C ILE A 73 9.54 -0.30 10.31
N ARG A 74 9.74 -0.79 11.54
CA ARG A 74 8.84 -1.77 12.15
C ARG A 74 7.65 -1.03 12.75
N VAL A 75 6.45 -1.52 12.49
CA VAL A 75 5.22 -0.98 13.07
C VAL A 75 4.45 -2.07 13.78
N ASN A 76 3.79 -1.73 14.89
CA ASN A 76 2.90 -2.67 15.57
C ASN A 76 1.51 -2.72 14.89
N ARG A 77 0.62 -3.56 15.40
CA ARG A 77 -0.73 -3.76 14.85
C ARG A 77 -1.64 -2.52 14.87
N HIS A 78 -1.25 -1.46 15.59
CA HIS A 78 -1.98 -0.19 15.64
C HIS A 78 -1.37 0.85 14.69
N GLY A 79 -0.34 0.48 13.92
CA GLY A 79 0.36 1.39 13.01
C GLY A 79 1.39 2.28 13.70
N GLU A 80 1.74 2.01 14.96
CA GLU A 80 2.77 2.76 15.69
C GLU A 80 4.16 2.24 15.37
N ILE A 81 5.13 3.14 15.19
CA ILE A 81 6.54 2.78 14.98
C ILE A 81 7.10 2.12 16.25
N VAL A 82 7.72 0.95 16.09
CA VAL A 82 8.40 0.20 17.14
C VAL A 82 9.85 -0.08 16.74
N ASP A 83 10.75 -0.05 17.71
CA ASP A 83 12.19 -0.33 17.56
C ASP A 83 12.47 -1.85 17.65
#